data_AF-A0A066TU59-F1
#
_entry.id   AF-A0A066TU59-F1
#
_cell.length_a   1.000
_cell.length_b   1.000
_cell.length_c   1.000
_cell.angle_alpha   90.00
_cell.angle_beta   90.00
_cell.angle_gamma   90.00
#
_symmetry.space_group_name_H-M   'P 1'
#
loop_
_entity.id
_entity.type
_entity.pdbx_description
1 polymer ?
#
loop_
_entity_poly.entity_id
_entity_poly.type
_entity_poly.pdbx_seq_one_letter_code
_entity_poly.pdbx_strand_id
1 'polypeptide(L)'
;MATNQQRREAAKRKLERQLERRMEQQKRRRMIGAGVVGVAVLVVAGVVVWIVSANSGDSTDTAASSSAAPPPTEIQIPTQRTALPKRATPLPNPTTCDFKADSTGKAPKKVNPPDGKNVPSTGTVNVTLKSTAGDIPLTLDRALAPCAVQSFISLAKQNFYNDTMCHRLGTEGLQMLQCGDPAATGDPTTDGQGGPGYTMPDEAFPEIKYGRGILAMAKTQAPNSGGSQFFMVYGSADGLPADYSVFGSITDEGLKVLDAVAKAGIANPNPQDGTGAPTKQVKFTGVTVQ
;
A
#
# COMPACT_ATOMS: atom_id res chain seq x y z
N MET A 1 -24.59 13.30 44.95
CA MET A 1 -24.10 12.48 43.82
C MET A 1 -23.84 13.40 42.63
N ALA A 2 -22.65 13.37 42.01
CA ALA A 2 -22.35 14.23 40.86
C ALA A 2 -23.23 13.88 39.65
N THR A 3 -23.76 14.90 38.96
CA THR A 3 -24.68 14.73 37.84
C THR A 3 -24.00 14.10 36.62
N ASN A 4 -24.78 13.48 35.73
CA ASN A 4 -24.25 12.84 34.52
C ASN A 4 -23.46 13.81 33.60
N GLN A 5 -23.79 15.10 33.64
CA GLN A 5 -23.05 16.14 32.92
C GLN A 5 -21.66 16.40 33.53
N GLN A 6 -21.57 16.51 34.85
CA GLN A 6 -20.29 16.70 35.55
C GLN A 6 -19.31 15.54 35.32
N ARG A 7 -19.84 14.31 35.20
CA ARG A 7 -19.02 13.12 34.88
C ARG A 7 -18.47 13.16 33.45
N ARG A 8 -19.25 13.65 32.47
CA ARG A 8 -18.81 13.80 31.07
C ARG A 8 -17.73 14.87 30.91
N GLU A 9 -17.87 16.00 31.60
CA GLU A 9 -16.85 17.06 31.57
C GLU A 9 -15.55 16.63 32.26
N ALA A 10 -15.64 15.95 33.40
CA ALA A 10 -14.48 15.37 34.06
C ALA A 10 -13.77 14.33 33.17
N ALA A 11 -14.53 13.52 32.43
CA ALA A 11 -13.99 12.55 31.47
C ALA A 11 -13.27 13.23 30.29
N LYS A 12 -13.86 14.31 29.72
CA LYS A 12 -13.23 15.09 28.65
C LYS A 12 -11.91 15.73 29.10
N ARG A 13 -11.90 16.39 30.26
CA ARG A 13 -10.68 17.00 30.81
C ARG A 13 -9.59 15.98 31.10
N LYS A 14 -9.97 14.76 31.52
CA LYS A 14 -9.03 13.66 31.74
C LYS A 14 -8.45 13.16 30.42
N LEU A 15 -9.27 13.08 29.37
CA LEU A 15 -8.85 12.67 28.03
C LEU A 15 -7.89 13.68 27.39
N GLU A 16 -8.20 14.98 27.49
CA GLU A 16 -7.32 16.06 26.98
C GLU A 16 -5.94 16.03 27.64
N ARG A 17 -5.90 15.90 28.98
CA ARG A 17 -4.62 15.74 29.71
C ARG A 17 -3.86 14.47 29.32
N GLN A 18 -4.57 13.40 28.95
CA GLN A 18 -3.92 12.17 28.47
C GLN A 18 -3.33 12.36 27.07
N LEU A 19 -4.02 13.09 26.18
CA LEU A 19 -3.53 13.39 24.84
C LEU A 19 -2.31 14.33 24.88
N GLU A 20 -2.33 15.36 25.71
CA GLU A 20 -1.19 16.26 25.90
C GLU A 20 0.06 15.51 26.40
N ARG A 21 -0.09 14.66 27.43
CA ARG A 21 1.01 13.82 27.92
C ARG A 21 1.55 12.87 26.86
N ARG A 22 0.69 12.31 26.00
CA ARG A 22 1.11 11.45 24.89
C ARG A 22 1.89 12.23 23.83
N MET A 23 1.44 13.45 23.48
CA MET A 23 2.15 14.33 22.54
C MET A 23 3.53 14.75 23.09
N GLU A 24 3.63 15.08 24.38
CA GLU A 24 4.90 15.40 25.03
C GLU A 24 5.86 14.20 25.05
N GLN A 25 5.35 13.00 25.38
CA GLN A 25 6.16 11.77 25.34
C GLN A 25 6.64 11.45 23.93
N GLN A 26 5.82 11.69 22.90
CA GLN A 26 6.20 11.49 21.50
C GLN A 26 7.25 12.51 21.05
N LYS A 27 7.14 13.79 21.44
CA LYS A 27 8.17 14.81 21.21
C LYS A 27 9.49 14.47 21.92
N ARG A 28 9.43 13.99 23.17
CA ARG A 28 10.60 13.59 23.94
C ARG A 28 11.28 12.35 23.36
N ARG A 29 10.51 11.37 22.87
CA ARG A 29 11.04 10.21 22.11
C ARG A 29 11.71 10.64 20.79
N ARG A 30 11.13 11.60 20.06
CA ARG A 30 11.73 12.18 18.83
C ARG A 30 13.06 12.90 19.12
N MET A 31 13.15 13.65 20.23
CA MET A 31 14.38 14.35 20.63
C MET A 31 15.50 13.39 21.06
N ILE A 32 15.17 12.30 21.78
CA ILE A 32 16.17 11.31 22.21
C ILE A 32 16.70 10.48 21.02
N GLY A 33 15.86 10.16 20.04
CA GLY A 33 16.29 9.46 18.81
C GLY A 33 17.25 10.29 17.93
N ALA A 34 17.06 11.61 17.86
CA ALA A 34 17.94 12.49 17.08
C ALA A 34 19.32 12.71 17.73
N GLY A 35 19.42 12.68 19.06
CA GLY A 35 20.68 12.89 19.79
C GLY A 35 21.68 11.74 19.67
N VAL A 36 21.22 10.50 19.54
CA VAL A 36 22.10 9.31 19.45
C VAL A 36 22.78 9.21 18.08
N VAL A 37 22.15 9.71 17.02
CA VAL A 37 22.74 9.72 15.66
C VAL A 37 23.82 10.82 15.53
N GLY A 38 23.64 11.98 16.17
CA GLY A 38 24.59 13.09 16.09
C GLY A 38 25.94 12.82 16.79
N VAL A 39 25.94 12.05 17.87
CA VAL A 39 27.18 11.74 18.62
C VAL A 39 28.00 10.65 17.92
N ALA A 40 27.35 9.68 17.28
CA ALA A 40 28.06 8.63 16.54
C ALA A 40 28.82 9.16 15.31
N VAL A 41 28.28 10.17 14.62
CA VAL A 41 28.92 10.76 13.43
C VAL A 41 30.14 11.61 13.80
N LEU A 42 30.14 12.28 14.95
CA LEU A 42 31.28 13.10 15.39
C LEU A 42 32.45 12.29 15.97
N VAL A 43 32.19 11.13 16.60
CA VAL A 43 33.26 10.25 17.09
C VAL A 43 33.99 9.56 15.93
N VAL A 44 33.28 9.19 14.86
CA VAL A 44 33.91 8.60 13.66
C VAL A 44 34.74 9.62 12.90
N ALA A 45 34.28 10.88 12.79
CA ALA A 45 35.06 11.95 12.16
C ALA A 45 36.34 12.30 12.95
N GLY A 46 36.29 12.29 14.29
CA GLY A 46 37.45 12.59 15.14
C GLY A 46 38.56 11.53 15.09
N VAL A 47 38.21 10.25 14.93
CA VAL A 47 39.19 9.15 14.84
C VAL A 47 39.93 9.14 13.50
N VAL A 48 39.26 9.51 12.40
CA VAL A 48 39.89 9.58 11.07
C VAL A 48 40.91 10.72 10.98
N VAL A 49 40.65 11.87 11.61
CA VAL A 49 41.58 13.02 11.57
C VAL A 49 42.85 12.77 12.41
N TRP A 50 42.79 11.95 13.46
CA TRP A 50 43.98 11.63 14.27
C TRP A 50 44.92 10.64 13.56
N ILE A 51 44.39 9.71 12.75
CA ILE A 51 45.21 8.74 12.00
C ILE A 51 45.97 9.43 10.85
N VAL A 52 45.41 10.49 10.25
CA VAL A 52 46.05 11.20 9.11
C VAL A 52 47.17 12.17 9.54
N SER A 53 47.20 12.63 10.79
CA SER A 53 48.22 13.60 11.24
C SER A 53 49.50 12.98 11.82
N ALA A 54 49.56 11.65 12.01
CA ALA A 54 50.68 11.01 12.72
C ALA A 54 51.72 10.30 11.82
N ASN A 55 51.47 10.13 10.51
CA ASN A 55 52.42 9.49 9.60
C ASN A 55 52.69 10.36 8.37
N SER A 56 53.47 11.42 8.55
CA SER A 56 54.17 12.08 7.44
C SER A 56 55.54 11.44 7.28
N GLY A 57 55.71 10.64 6.22
CA GLY A 57 56.96 9.94 5.95
C GLY A 57 56.96 9.20 4.61
N ASP A 58 57.36 9.95 3.58
CA ASP A 58 58.10 9.52 2.38
C ASP A 58 57.39 8.78 1.21
N SER A 59 57.42 9.48 0.07
CA SER A 59 57.43 9.10 -1.35
C SER A 59 56.92 7.72 -1.82
N THR A 60 55.91 7.72 -2.69
CA THR A 60 55.89 7.01 -4.00
C THR A 60 54.58 7.29 -4.77
N ASP A 61 54.68 7.36 -6.10
CA ASP A 61 53.60 7.61 -7.06
C ASP A 61 52.33 6.80 -6.79
N THR A 62 51.16 7.46 -6.77
CA THR A 62 49.86 6.76 -6.87
C THR A 62 48.87 7.61 -7.65
N ALA A 63 48.35 6.99 -8.72
CA ALA A 63 47.31 7.52 -9.59
C ALA A 63 46.10 8.03 -8.80
N ALA A 64 45.52 9.13 -9.27
CA ALA A 64 44.28 9.69 -8.74
C ALA A 64 43.12 8.69 -8.91
N SER A 65 42.79 7.96 -7.84
CA SER A 65 41.52 7.24 -7.74
C SER A 65 40.42 8.25 -7.45
N SER A 66 39.64 8.60 -8.48
CA SER A 66 38.34 9.24 -8.31
C SER A 66 37.48 8.36 -7.40
N SER A 67 37.20 8.86 -6.19
CA SER A 67 36.21 8.26 -5.29
C SER A 67 34.84 8.40 -5.94
N ALA A 68 34.41 7.35 -6.66
CA ALA A 68 33.08 7.26 -7.22
C ALA A 68 32.05 7.27 -6.08
N ALA A 69 31.02 8.09 -6.21
CA ALA A 69 29.84 8.02 -5.34
C ALA A 69 29.33 6.58 -5.27
N PRO A 70 28.86 6.10 -4.11
CA PRO A 70 28.29 4.76 -4.01
C PRO A 70 27.16 4.62 -5.04
N PRO A 71 27.06 3.48 -5.75
CA PRO A 71 25.97 3.24 -6.68
C PRO A 71 24.63 3.40 -5.94
N PRO A 72 23.57 3.89 -6.61
CA PRO A 72 22.25 3.93 -6.00
C PRO A 72 21.91 2.53 -5.49
N THR A 73 21.49 2.44 -4.22
CA THR A 73 21.11 1.17 -3.61
C THR A 73 19.97 0.56 -4.43
N GLU A 74 20.27 -0.52 -5.15
CA GLU A 74 19.31 -1.19 -6.01
C GLU A 74 18.19 -1.80 -5.15
N ILE A 75 16.94 -1.50 -5.49
CA ILE A 75 15.77 -2.01 -4.77
C ILE A 75 15.78 -3.54 -4.81
N GLN A 76 15.84 -4.16 -3.63
CA GLN A 76 15.81 -5.61 -3.48
C GLN A 76 14.36 -6.10 -3.64
N ILE A 77 14.05 -6.76 -4.75
CA ILE A 77 12.71 -7.34 -5.00
C ILE A 77 12.86 -8.86 -5.04
N PRO A 78 12.14 -9.63 -4.21
CA PRO A 78 12.18 -11.09 -4.27
C PRO A 78 11.64 -11.58 -5.62
N THR A 79 12.14 -12.72 -6.11
CA THR A 79 11.69 -13.28 -7.39
C THR A 79 10.54 -14.27 -7.23
N GLN A 80 10.51 -14.99 -6.11
CA GLN A 80 9.52 -16.03 -5.85
C GLN A 80 8.16 -15.45 -5.47
N ARG A 81 7.10 -16.01 -6.08
CA ARG A 81 5.73 -15.68 -5.74
C ARG A 81 5.30 -16.31 -4.42
N THR A 82 4.51 -15.57 -3.66
CA THR A 82 3.82 -16.07 -2.47
C THR A 82 2.63 -16.92 -2.89
N ALA A 83 2.45 -18.06 -2.24
CA ALA A 83 1.28 -18.91 -2.46
C ALA A 83 0.00 -18.20 -2.03
N LEU A 84 -1.06 -18.33 -2.83
CA LEU A 84 -2.37 -17.82 -2.43
C LEU A 84 -2.90 -18.58 -1.22
N PRO A 85 -3.65 -17.92 -0.31
CA PRO A 85 -4.28 -18.60 0.81
C PRO A 85 -5.36 -19.56 0.29
N LYS A 86 -5.76 -20.51 1.12
CA LYS A 86 -6.85 -21.44 0.80
C LYS A 86 -7.86 -21.43 1.93
N ARG A 87 -9.15 -21.36 1.60
CA ARG A 87 -10.22 -21.51 2.59
C ARG A 87 -10.26 -22.96 3.07
N ALA A 88 -10.27 -23.15 4.39
CA ALA A 88 -10.43 -24.47 5.00
C ALA A 88 -11.79 -25.10 4.64
N THR A 89 -12.85 -24.27 4.67
CA THR A 89 -14.20 -24.65 4.25
C THR A 89 -14.61 -23.82 3.03
N PRO A 90 -15.03 -24.45 1.93
CA PRO A 90 -15.57 -23.73 0.77
C PRO A 90 -16.79 -22.88 1.13
N LEU A 91 -16.95 -21.74 0.46
CA LEU A 91 -18.13 -20.91 0.59
C LEU A 91 -19.34 -21.55 -0.13
N PRO A 92 -20.58 -21.25 0.28
CA PRO A 92 -21.76 -21.57 -0.53
C PRO A 92 -21.60 -21.03 -1.95
N ASN A 93 -22.03 -21.79 -2.96
CA ASN A 93 -22.00 -21.37 -4.35
C ASN A 93 -23.40 -21.54 -4.98
N PRO A 94 -24.10 -20.44 -5.30
CA PRO A 94 -23.66 -19.06 -5.13
C PRO A 94 -23.68 -18.60 -3.66
N THR A 95 -22.96 -17.50 -3.38
CA THR A 95 -22.98 -16.80 -2.10
C THR A 95 -23.75 -15.47 -2.22
N THR A 96 -23.90 -14.78 -1.09
CA THR A 96 -24.50 -13.45 -1.01
C THR A 96 -23.46 -12.42 -0.56
N CYS A 97 -23.47 -11.25 -1.19
CA CYS A 97 -22.60 -10.12 -0.87
C CYS A 97 -23.43 -8.91 -0.48
N ASP A 98 -23.02 -8.22 0.58
CA ASP A 98 -23.71 -7.03 1.11
C ASP A 98 -22.95 -5.76 0.72
N PHE A 99 -23.31 -5.18 -0.43
CA PHE A 99 -22.74 -3.93 -0.92
C PHE A 99 -23.52 -2.75 -0.34
N LYS A 100 -22.93 -2.04 0.63
CA LYS A 100 -23.60 -0.96 1.37
C LYS A 100 -23.23 0.39 0.80
N ALA A 101 -24.20 1.30 0.68
CA ALA A 101 -23.90 2.68 0.33
C ALA A 101 -22.88 3.27 1.31
N ASP A 102 -21.87 3.97 0.78
CA ASP A 102 -20.87 4.61 1.61
C ASP A 102 -21.49 5.82 2.32
N SER A 103 -21.29 5.88 3.64
CA SER A 103 -21.76 6.93 4.53
C SER A 103 -21.24 8.33 4.20
N THR A 104 -20.12 8.44 3.46
CA THR A 104 -19.59 9.74 3.04
C THR A 104 -20.39 10.39 1.91
N GLY A 105 -21.14 9.58 1.14
CA GLY A 105 -21.90 10.02 -0.04
C GLY A 105 -21.04 10.55 -1.19
N LYS A 106 -19.71 10.48 -1.10
CA LYS A 106 -18.79 11.01 -2.11
C LYS A 106 -18.33 9.91 -3.06
N ALA A 107 -18.83 9.94 -4.28
CA ALA A 107 -18.37 9.10 -5.38
C ALA A 107 -17.92 9.99 -6.55
N PRO A 108 -16.60 10.21 -6.73
CA PRO A 108 -16.09 11.04 -7.83
C PRO A 108 -16.54 10.56 -9.21
N LYS A 109 -16.76 9.25 -9.36
CA LYS A 109 -17.38 8.62 -10.54
C LYS A 109 -18.63 7.87 -10.12
N LYS A 110 -19.75 8.14 -10.81
CA LYS A 110 -21.02 7.45 -10.56
C LYS A 110 -20.99 6.06 -11.18
N VAL A 111 -21.37 5.06 -10.40
CA VAL A 111 -21.55 3.66 -10.82
C VAL A 111 -22.76 3.08 -10.11
N ASN A 112 -23.29 2.00 -10.68
CA ASN A 112 -24.28 1.18 -10.02
C ASN A 112 -23.56 0.12 -9.17
N PRO A 113 -23.92 -0.04 -7.88
CA PRO A 113 -23.46 -1.16 -7.08
C PRO A 113 -23.80 -2.50 -7.77
N PRO A 114 -22.92 -3.50 -7.71
CA PRO A 114 -23.21 -4.83 -8.24
C PRO A 114 -24.38 -5.50 -7.51
N ASP A 115 -25.04 -6.44 -8.21
CA ASP A 115 -25.96 -7.36 -7.54
C ASP A 115 -25.18 -8.30 -6.60
N GLY A 116 -25.67 -8.40 -5.37
CA GLY A 116 -25.13 -9.23 -4.31
C GLY A 116 -25.91 -10.53 -4.08
N LYS A 117 -27.05 -10.75 -4.74
CA LYS A 117 -27.87 -11.97 -4.61
C LYS A 117 -27.44 -12.94 -5.71
N ASN A 118 -26.79 -14.05 -5.38
CA ASN A 118 -26.25 -15.06 -6.30
C ASN A 118 -24.85 -14.77 -6.87
N VAL A 119 -23.91 -14.34 -6.03
CA VAL A 119 -22.52 -14.13 -6.44
C VAL A 119 -21.79 -15.48 -6.54
N PRO A 120 -21.17 -15.83 -7.69
CA PRO A 120 -20.40 -17.07 -7.78
C PRO A 120 -19.19 -17.02 -6.85
N SER A 121 -18.93 -18.12 -6.12
CA SER A 121 -17.83 -18.25 -5.16
C SER A 121 -16.77 -19.27 -5.58
N THR A 122 -16.79 -19.68 -6.84
CA THR A 122 -15.84 -20.63 -7.41
C THR A 122 -15.39 -20.19 -8.81
N GLY A 123 -14.22 -20.68 -9.23
CA GLY A 123 -13.63 -20.38 -10.52
C GLY A 123 -12.87 -19.06 -10.54
N THR A 124 -12.06 -18.89 -11.58
CA THR A 124 -11.20 -17.73 -11.79
C THR A 124 -11.72 -16.85 -12.92
N VAL A 125 -11.23 -15.60 -12.96
CA VAL A 125 -11.48 -14.66 -14.05
C VAL A 125 -10.15 -14.01 -14.42
N ASN A 126 -9.78 -14.08 -15.69
CA ASN A 126 -8.61 -13.38 -16.17
C ASN A 126 -8.97 -11.93 -16.48
N VAL A 127 -8.13 -11.02 -15.99
CA VAL A 127 -8.29 -9.59 -16.19
C VAL A 127 -6.98 -9.02 -16.70
N THR A 128 -7.04 -8.05 -17.61
CA THR A 128 -5.87 -7.23 -17.94
C THR A 128 -6.17 -5.77 -17.64
N LEU A 129 -5.38 -5.17 -16.75
CA LEU A 129 -5.34 -3.73 -16.58
C LEU A 129 -4.45 -3.15 -17.69
N LYS A 130 -5.03 -2.38 -18.60
CA LYS A 130 -4.28 -1.66 -19.64
C LYS A 130 -3.75 -0.38 -19.02
N SER A 131 -2.44 -0.13 -19.08
CA SER A 131 -1.85 1.04 -18.44
C SER A 131 -0.75 1.70 -19.26
N THR A 132 -0.43 2.96 -18.94
CA THR A 132 0.71 3.70 -19.51
C THR A 132 2.07 3.06 -19.22
N ALA A 133 2.17 2.17 -18.23
CA ALA A 133 3.40 1.47 -17.90
C ALA A 133 3.53 0.10 -18.59
N GLY A 134 2.48 -0.36 -19.28
CA GLY A 134 2.35 -1.69 -19.86
C GLY A 134 1.07 -2.40 -19.41
N ASP A 135 0.76 -3.52 -20.05
CA ASP A 135 -0.35 -4.38 -19.64
C ASP A 135 -0.03 -5.15 -18.37
N ILE A 136 -0.97 -5.17 -17.41
CA ILE A 136 -0.81 -5.89 -16.15
C ILE A 136 -1.90 -6.98 -16.09
N PRO A 137 -1.59 -8.21 -16.52
CA PRO A 137 -2.52 -9.32 -16.42
C PRO A 137 -2.61 -9.84 -14.98
N LEU A 138 -3.83 -10.12 -14.57
CA LEU A 138 -4.25 -10.58 -13.25
C LEU A 138 -5.15 -11.81 -13.39
N THR A 139 -5.14 -12.67 -12.38
CA THR A 139 -6.12 -13.75 -12.22
C THR A 139 -6.90 -13.49 -10.94
N LEU A 140 -8.18 -13.16 -11.07
CA LEU A 140 -9.11 -13.03 -9.95
C LEU A 140 -9.62 -14.41 -9.55
N ASP A 141 -9.77 -14.66 -8.25
CA ASP A 141 -10.22 -15.95 -7.73
C ASP A 141 -11.43 -15.77 -6.80
N ARG A 142 -12.58 -16.27 -7.28
CA ARG A 142 -13.86 -16.17 -6.57
C ARG A 142 -13.91 -17.02 -5.31
N ALA A 143 -13.06 -18.03 -5.17
CA ALA A 143 -12.99 -18.82 -3.93
C ALA A 143 -12.27 -18.05 -2.83
N LEU A 144 -11.42 -17.08 -3.18
CA LEU A 144 -10.71 -16.26 -2.20
C LEU A 144 -11.60 -15.16 -1.65
N ALA A 145 -12.22 -14.36 -2.51
CA ALA A 145 -13.02 -13.21 -2.09
C ALA A 145 -14.12 -12.90 -3.14
N PRO A 146 -15.23 -13.66 -3.15
CA PRO A 146 -16.28 -13.49 -4.15
C PRO A 146 -16.86 -12.08 -4.21
N CYS A 147 -17.01 -11.39 -3.08
CA CYS A 147 -17.57 -10.03 -3.07
C CYS A 147 -16.60 -9.02 -3.68
N ALA A 148 -15.30 -9.14 -3.37
CA ALA A 148 -14.27 -8.33 -4.01
C ALA A 148 -14.19 -8.57 -5.53
N VAL A 149 -14.21 -9.83 -5.97
CA VAL A 149 -14.19 -10.17 -7.40
C VAL A 149 -15.43 -9.63 -8.13
N GLN A 150 -16.61 -9.79 -7.54
CA GLN A 150 -17.87 -9.28 -8.10
C GLN A 150 -17.85 -7.75 -8.22
N SER A 151 -17.40 -7.05 -7.17
CA SER A 151 -17.23 -5.60 -7.17
C SER A 151 -16.27 -5.15 -8.26
N PHE A 152 -15.07 -5.74 -8.31
CA PHE A 152 -14.05 -5.37 -9.27
C PHE A 152 -14.53 -5.55 -10.72
N ILE A 153 -15.16 -6.69 -11.05
CA ILE A 153 -15.66 -6.96 -12.39
C ILE A 153 -16.79 -5.99 -12.78
N SER A 154 -17.70 -5.68 -11.85
CA SER A 154 -18.76 -4.70 -12.09
C SER A 154 -18.20 -3.31 -12.39
N LEU A 155 -17.22 -2.86 -11.59
CA LEU A 155 -16.56 -1.57 -11.79
C LEU A 155 -15.78 -1.53 -13.12
N ALA A 156 -15.08 -2.61 -13.46
CA ALA A 156 -14.36 -2.74 -14.74
C ALA A 156 -15.32 -2.64 -15.93
N LYS A 157 -16.45 -3.35 -15.92
CA LYS A 157 -17.48 -3.30 -16.98
C LYS A 157 -18.12 -1.92 -17.13
N GLN A 158 -18.12 -1.13 -16.06
CA GLN A 158 -18.60 0.25 -16.05
C GLN A 158 -17.50 1.27 -16.38
N ASN A 159 -16.31 0.82 -16.83
CA ASN A 159 -15.16 1.68 -17.15
C ASN A 159 -14.68 2.55 -15.97
N PHE A 160 -15.00 2.16 -14.74
CA PHE A 160 -14.72 2.96 -13.53
C PHE A 160 -13.23 3.28 -13.37
N TYR A 161 -12.39 2.29 -13.68
CA TYR A 161 -10.94 2.37 -13.54
C TYR A 161 -10.26 3.16 -14.66
N ASN A 162 -10.94 3.49 -15.76
CA ASN A 162 -10.33 4.22 -16.88
C ASN A 162 -9.93 5.63 -16.45
N ASP A 163 -8.76 6.10 -16.88
CA ASP A 163 -8.17 7.39 -16.50
C ASP A 163 -7.99 7.59 -14.99
N THR A 164 -7.82 6.50 -14.23
CA THR A 164 -7.36 6.56 -12.83
C THR A 164 -5.87 6.26 -12.75
N MET A 165 -5.20 6.85 -11.77
CA MET A 165 -3.77 6.63 -11.52
C MET A 165 -3.55 5.73 -10.30
N CYS A 166 -2.47 4.95 -10.34
CA CYS A 166 -1.89 4.39 -9.13
C CYS A 166 -1.18 5.50 -8.37
N HIS A 167 -1.64 5.77 -7.15
CA HIS A 167 -1.24 6.95 -6.38
C HIS A 167 -0.22 6.65 -5.28
N ARG A 168 -0.01 5.36 -4.96
CA ARG A 168 0.89 4.97 -3.87
C ARG A 168 1.71 3.75 -4.25
N LEU A 169 3.02 3.93 -4.25
CA LEU A 169 4.08 2.96 -4.42
C LEU A 169 4.90 2.95 -3.13
N GLY A 170 5.21 1.76 -2.62
CA GLY A 170 6.23 1.56 -1.60
C GLY A 170 7.34 0.70 -2.15
N THR A 171 8.60 1.02 -1.86
CA THR A 171 9.79 0.30 -2.39
C THR A 171 10.60 -0.44 -1.33
N GLU A 172 10.33 -0.19 -0.04
CA GLU A 172 11.01 -0.79 1.10
C GLU A 172 10.00 -1.27 2.14
N GLY A 173 10.21 -2.45 2.73
CA GLY A 173 9.32 -3.07 3.72
C GLY A 173 7.96 -3.52 3.16
N LEU A 174 7.16 -2.56 2.70
CA LEU A 174 5.89 -2.76 2.00
C LEU A 174 6.05 -2.43 0.51
N GLN A 175 6.45 -3.43 -0.26
CA GLN A 175 6.66 -3.38 -1.70
C GLN A 175 5.38 -3.66 -2.47
N MET A 176 4.57 -2.61 -2.64
CA MET A 176 3.28 -2.69 -3.30
C MET A 176 2.99 -1.45 -4.15
N LEU A 177 2.09 -1.62 -5.12
CA LEU A 177 1.50 -0.55 -5.91
C LEU A 177 -0.02 -0.52 -5.67
N GLN A 178 -0.52 0.57 -5.12
CA GLN A 178 -1.93 0.80 -4.81
C GLN A 178 -2.59 1.71 -5.87
N CYS A 179 -3.75 1.28 -6.34
CA CYS A 179 -4.50 1.86 -7.44
C CYS A 179 -6.01 1.79 -7.18
N GLY A 180 -6.82 2.18 -8.18
CA GLY A 180 -8.28 2.00 -8.15
C GLY A 180 -9.04 3.10 -7.41
N ASP A 181 -8.38 4.22 -7.13
CA ASP A 181 -9.02 5.43 -6.62
C ASP A 181 -9.51 6.30 -7.79
N PRO A 182 -10.83 6.57 -7.93
CA PRO A 182 -11.35 7.45 -8.97
C PRO A 182 -10.99 8.93 -8.77
N ALA A 183 -10.60 9.36 -7.56
CA ALA A 183 -10.11 10.71 -7.29
C ALA A 183 -8.64 10.87 -7.70
N ALA A 184 -7.88 9.77 -7.78
CA ALA A 184 -6.46 9.82 -8.09
C ALA A 184 -6.20 10.16 -9.56
N THR A 185 -5.99 11.45 -9.80
CA THR A 185 -5.74 12.04 -11.13
C THR A 185 -4.35 12.67 -11.25
N GLY A 186 -3.49 12.48 -10.24
CA GLY A 186 -2.15 13.06 -10.16
C GLY A 186 -2.06 14.29 -9.25
N ASP A 187 -3.12 14.61 -8.51
CA ASP A 187 -3.14 15.62 -7.45
C ASP A 187 -3.05 14.94 -6.06
N PRO A 188 -1.88 14.99 -5.40
CA PRO A 188 -1.66 14.35 -4.10
C PRO A 188 -2.61 14.80 -2.99
N THR A 189 -3.31 15.93 -3.14
CA THR A 189 -4.26 16.43 -2.15
C THR A 189 -5.60 15.70 -2.16
N THR A 190 -5.89 14.96 -3.23
CA THR A 190 -7.15 14.21 -3.43
C THR A 190 -6.95 12.70 -3.52
N ASP A 191 -5.71 12.28 -3.77
CA ASP A 191 -5.32 10.87 -3.84
C ASP A 191 -5.64 10.11 -2.54
N GLY A 192 -6.07 8.86 -2.70
CA GLY A 192 -6.44 7.93 -1.63
C GLY A 192 -7.83 8.14 -1.03
N GLN A 193 -8.55 9.20 -1.38
CA GLN A 193 -9.82 9.59 -0.73
C GLN A 193 -11.08 9.15 -1.48
N GLY A 194 -10.96 8.64 -2.70
CA GLY A 194 -12.12 8.25 -3.49
C GLY A 194 -12.52 6.78 -3.32
N GLY A 195 -13.72 6.48 -3.80
CA GLY A 195 -14.33 5.15 -3.81
C GLY A 195 -15.53 5.08 -4.75
N PRO A 196 -16.19 3.91 -4.85
CA PRO A 196 -17.27 3.68 -5.81
C PRO A 196 -18.65 4.12 -5.28
N GLY A 197 -18.71 4.78 -4.12
CA GLY A 197 -19.97 5.15 -3.45
C GLY A 197 -20.62 4.02 -2.66
N TYR A 198 -19.95 2.87 -2.53
CA TYR A 198 -20.35 1.76 -1.68
C TYR A 198 -19.14 1.07 -1.04
N THR A 199 -19.37 0.34 0.04
CA THR A 199 -18.40 -0.56 0.67
C THR A 199 -18.86 -2.01 0.58
N MET A 200 -17.94 -2.94 0.84
CA MET A 200 -18.17 -4.38 0.82
C MET A 200 -17.54 -5.06 2.04
N PRO A 201 -18.01 -6.27 2.42
CA PRO A 201 -17.46 -6.99 3.55
C PRO A 201 -15.99 -7.38 3.36
N ASP A 202 -15.26 -7.48 4.47
CA ASP A 202 -13.92 -8.04 4.50
C ASP A 202 -13.98 -9.58 4.34
N GLU A 203 -13.12 -10.13 3.49
CA GLU A 203 -13.04 -11.55 3.12
C GLU A 203 -11.63 -12.09 3.44
N ALA A 204 -11.09 -11.66 4.58
CA ALA A 204 -9.69 -11.87 4.99
C ALA A 204 -9.40 -13.29 5.52
N PHE A 205 -8.11 -13.59 5.61
CA PHE A 205 -7.55 -14.87 6.05
C PHE A 205 -6.64 -14.62 7.26
N PRO A 206 -6.97 -15.11 8.47
CA PRO A 206 -6.26 -14.72 9.71
C PRO A 206 -4.75 -15.00 9.75
N GLU A 207 -4.25 -15.93 8.93
CA GLU A 207 -2.84 -16.36 8.93
C GLU A 207 -2.13 -16.05 7.61
N ILE A 208 -2.75 -15.26 6.73
CA ILE A 208 -2.12 -14.94 5.46
C ILE A 208 -0.85 -14.12 5.64
N LYS A 209 0.17 -14.46 4.87
CA LYS A 209 1.33 -13.61 4.63
C LYS A 209 1.19 -13.00 3.25
N TYR A 210 1.19 -11.67 3.19
CA TYR A 210 1.23 -10.96 1.93
C TYR A 210 2.64 -10.99 1.38
N GLY A 211 2.76 -11.07 0.06
CA GLY A 211 4.04 -11.03 -0.63
C GLY A 211 3.85 -11.04 -2.13
N ARG A 212 4.96 -11.18 -2.86
CA ARG A 212 4.99 -11.04 -4.32
C ARG A 212 3.92 -11.86 -5.02
N GLY A 213 3.13 -11.18 -5.85
CA GLY A 213 2.07 -11.77 -6.67
C GLY A 213 0.69 -11.72 -6.02
N ILE A 214 0.55 -11.24 -4.78
CA ILE A 214 -0.76 -11.08 -4.12
C ILE A 214 -1.46 -9.82 -4.61
N LEU A 215 -2.75 -9.96 -4.95
CA LEU A 215 -3.67 -8.88 -5.24
C LEU A 215 -4.73 -8.80 -4.13
N ALA A 216 -4.85 -7.64 -3.49
CA ALA A 216 -5.71 -7.46 -2.32
C ALA A 216 -6.47 -6.12 -2.35
N MET A 217 -7.66 -6.11 -1.74
CA MET A 217 -8.47 -4.89 -1.61
C MET A 217 -7.86 -3.96 -0.56
N ALA A 218 -7.72 -2.69 -0.89
CA ALA A 218 -7.44 -1.67 0.09
C ALA A 218 -8.74 -1.32 0.85
N LYS A 219 -8.58 -0.89 2.10
CA LYS A 219 -9.68 -0.48 2.98
C LYS A 219 -9.22 0.63 3.92
N THR A 220 -10.17 1.29 4.56
CA THR A 220 -9.88 2.17 5.69
C THR A 220 -9.58 1.35 6.95
N GLN A 221 -9.31 2.02 8.07
CA GLN A 221 -9.17 1.33 9.37
C GLN A 221 -10.47 0.65 9.84
N ALA A 222 -11.63 1.04 9.29
CA ALA A 222 -12.90 0.41 9.64
C ALA A 222 -13.05 -0.96 8.95
N PRO A 223 -13.62 -1.97 9.64
CA PRO A 223 -13.95 -3.23 9.00
C PRO A 223 -15.02 -3.02 7.90
N ASN A 224 -15.03 -3.90 6.89
CA ASN A 224 -16.01 -3.88 5.80
C ASN A 224 -16.07 -2.52 5.06
N SER A 225 -14.90 -1.91 4.88
CA SER A 225 -14.74 -0.59 4.25
C SER A 225 -13.99 -0.63 2.93
N GLY A 226 -13.70 -1.83 2.41
CA GLY A 226 -13.19 -1.99 1.05
C GLY A 226 -14.19 -1.42 0.04
N GLY A 227 -13.67 -0.72 -0.97
CA GLY A 227 -14.48 -0.10 -2.02
C GLY A 227 -13.97 -0.49 -3.40
N SER A 228 -13.27 0.44 -4.06
CA SER A 228 -12.70 0.23 -5.40
C SER A 228 -11.19 0.12 -5.42
N GLN A 229 -10.52 0.64 -4.39
CA GLN A 229 -9.07 0.67 -4.30
C GLN A 229 -8.50 -0.72 -3.98
N PHE A 230 -7.39 -1.05 -4.63
CA PHE A 230 -6.68 -2.33 -4.45
C PHE A 230 -5.18 -2.08 -4.47
N PHE A 231 -4.42 -3.00 -3.91
CA PHE A 231 -2.97 -2.99 -3.99
C PHE A 231 -2.45 -4.31 -4.53
N MET A 232 -1.36 -4.18 -5.30
CA MET A 232 -0.64 -5.26 -5.94
C MET A 232 0.72 -5.38 -5.26
N VAL A 233 0.92 -6.46 -4.52
CA VAL A 233 2.19 -6.71 -3.83
C VAL A 233 3.16 -7.33 -4.81
N TYR A 234 4.23 -6.61 -5.13
CA TYR A 234 5.26 -7.10 -6.06
C TYR A 234 6.52 -7.58 -5.32
N GLY A 235 6.67 -7.31 -4.02
CA GLY A 235 7.82 -7.76 -3.26
C GLY A 235 7.46 -8.20 -1.84
N SER A 236 8.29 -7.82 -0.87
CA SER A 236 8.02 -8.02 0.55
C SER A 236 6.85 -7.16 1.02
N ALA A 237 6.07 -7.65 1.97
CA ALA A 237 4.98 -6.90 2.61
C ALA A 237 5.03 -7.08 4.12
N ASP A 238 6.19 -6.75 4.69
CA ASP A 238 6.48 -6.98 6.10
C ASP A 238 5.60 -6.08 6.98
N GLY A 239 5.00 -6.67 8.02
CA GLY A 239 4.15 -5.95 8.98
C GLY A 239 2.76 -5.60 8.47
N LEU A 240 2.38 -6.00 7.25
CA LEU A 240 1.01 -5.81 6.77
C LEU A 240 0.05 -6.75 7.54
N PRO A 241 -0.99 -6.21 8.23
CA PRO A 241 -1.92 -7.03 9.00
C PRO A 241 -2.76 -7.94 8.10
N ALA A 242 -3.08 -9.14 8.60
CA ALA A 242 -3.84 -10.21 7.93
C ALA A 242 -5.35 -9.94 7.84
N ASP A 243 -5.74 -8.72 7.47
CA ASP A 243 -7.13 -8.25 7.47
C ASP A 243 -7.58 -7.62 6.14
N TYR A 244 -6.76 -7.70 5.09
CA TYR A 244 -7.12 -7.31 3.72
C TYR A 244 -7.60 -8.52 2.91
N SER A 245 -8.73 -8.36 2.21
CA SER A 245 -9.28 -9.38 1.30
C SER A 245 -8.33 -9.63 0.13
N VAL A 246 -7.72 -10.80 0.07
CA VAL A 246 -7.02 -11.28 -1.14
C VAL A 246 -8.06 -11.81 -2.10
N PHE A 247 -8.07 -11.27 -3.32
CA PHE A 247 -9.09 -11.59 -4.32
C PHE A 247 -8.51 -12.09 -5.65
N GLY A 248 -7.20 -12.32 -5.69
CA GLY A 248 -6.55 -12.85 -6.87
C GLY A 248 -5.03 -12.77 -6.77
N SER A 249 -4.41 -12.87 -7.94
CA SER A 249 -2.97 -12.80 -8.08
C SER A 249 -2.53 -12.08 -9.35
N ILE A 250 -1.28 -11.61 -9.32
CA ILE A 250 -0.61 -10.96 -10.44
C ILE A 250 0.19 -12.03 -11.20
N THR A 251 0.09 -12.01 -12.53
CA THR A 251 0.89 -12.89 -13.40
C THR A 251 2.36 -12.48 -13.43
N ASP A 252 3.23 -13.34 -13.96
CA ASP A 252 4.65 -13.01 -14.07
C ASP A 252 4.91 -11.86 -15.05
N GLU A 253 4.10 -11.74 -16.11
CA GLU A 253 4.12 -10.59 -17.03
C GLU A 253 3.72 -9.31 -16.31
N GLY A 254 2.68 -9.35 -15.48
CA GLY A 254 2.25 -8.20 -14.67
C GLY A 254 3.32 -7.80 -13.66
N LEU A 255 3.95 -8.77 -13.00
CA LEU A 255 5.03 -8.52 -12.04
C LEU A 255 6.24 -7.85 -12.69
N LYS A 256 6.60 -8.19 -13.93
CA LYS A 256 7.68 -7.49 -14.67
C LYS A 256 7.38 -6.00 -14.87
N VAL A 257 6.11 -5.66 -15.14
CA VAL A 257 5.70 -4.25 -15.26
C VAL A 257 5.84 -3.54 -13.91
N LEU A 258 5.38 -4.17 -12.83
CA LEU A 258 5.48 -3.59 -11.48
C LEU A 258 6.94 -3.44 -11.02
N ASP A 259 7.82 -4.40 -11.35
CA ASP A 259 9.25 -4.31 -11.06
C ASP A 259 9.88 -3.09 -11.76
N ALA A 260 9.51 -2.84 -13.03
CA ALA A 260 9.99 -1.68 -13.76
C ALA A 260 9.47 -0.34 -13.19
N VAL A 261 8.22 -0.32 -12.72
CA VAL A 261 7.65 0.85 -12.02
C VAL A 261 8.38 1.09 -10.69
N ALA A 262 8.60 0.03 -9.91
CA ALA A 262 9.31 0.08 -8.65
C ALA A 262 10.74 0.62 -8.82
N LYS A 263 11.49 0.10 -9.79
CA LYS A 263 12.86 0.53 -10.12
C LYS A 263 12.97 1.98 -10.58
N ALA A 264 11.89 2.57 -11.10
CA ALA A 264 11.84 3.99 -11.41
C ALA A 264 11.68 4.88 -10.17
N GLY A 265 11.32 4.31 -9.02
CA GLY A 265 11.29 4.99 -7.73
C GLY A 265 9.98 5.73 -7.43
N ILE A 266 9.99 6.41 -6.28
CA ILE A 266 8.87 7.15 -5.71
C ILE A 266 9.11 8.65 -5.88
N ALA A 267 8.11 9.37 -6.39
CA ALA A 267 8.07 10.82 -6.40
C ALA A 267 7.55 11.33 -5.03
N ASN A 268 8.28 12.28 -4.43
CA ASN A 268 7.92 12.93 -3.17
C ASN A 268 7.53 11.94 -2.06
N PRO A 269 8.45 11.04 -1.64
CA PRO A 269 8.13 10.02 -0.66
C PRO A 269 7.68 10.65 0.67
N ASN A 270 6.64 10.08 1.24
CA ASN A 270 6.10 10.47 2.53
C ASN A 270 7.13 10.17 3.62
N PRO A 271 7.57 11.17 4.43
CA PRO A 271 8.58 10.96 5.47
C PRO A 271 8.16 10.00 6.59
N GLN A 272 6.88 9.69 6.74
CA GLN A 272 6.36 8.82 7.80
C GLN A 272 6.41 7.34 7.44
N ASP A 273 6.15 6.98 6.18
CA ASP A 273 6.05 5.57 5.75
C ASP A 273 6.90 5.22 4.52
N GLY A 274 7.60 6.20 3.94
CA GLY A 274 8.47 6.02 2.77
C GLY A 274 7.72 5.79 1.45
N THR A 275 6.39 5.78 1.46
CA THR A 275 5.56 5.55 0.26
C THR A 275 5.21 6.86 -0.44
N GLY A 276 4.82 6.81 -1.71
CA GLY A 276 4.39 8.00 -2.45
C GLY A 276 3.96 7.67 -3.87
N ALA A 277 3.71 8.67 -4.70
CA ALA A 277 3.33 8.43 -6.09
C ALA A 277 4.50 7.78 -6.87
N PRO A 278 4.25 6.86 -7.81
CA PRO A 278 5.32 6.31 -8.65
C PRO A 278 5.90 7.37 -9.58
N THR A 279 7.24 7.48 -9.68
CA THR A 279 7.91 8.37 -10.64
C THR A 279 7.52 8.03 -12.07
N LYS A 280 7.50 6.73 -12.40
CA LYS A 280 6.90 6.24 -13.65
C LYS A 280 5.40 6.08 -13.44
N GLN A 281 4.64 7.09 -13.87
CA GLN A 281 3.18 7.09 -13.70
C GLN A 281 2.51 5.86 -14.32
N VAL A 282 1.59 5.27 -13.57
CA VAL A 282 0.74 4.16 -13.99
C VAL A 282 -0.69 4.66 -14.05
N LYS A 283 -1.13 5.10 -15.24
CA LYS A 283 -2.51 5.48 -15.51
C LYS A 283 -3.20 4.36 -16.26
N PHE A 284 -4.37 3.93 -15.79
CA PHE A 284 -5.17 2.93 -16.49
C PHE A 284 -5.88 3.55 -17.69
N THR A 285 -5.77 2.90 -18.85
CA THR A 285 -6.45 3.29 -20.09
C THR A 285 -7.67 2.41 -20.36
N GLY A 286 -7.79 1.28 -19.66
CA GLY A 286 -8.88 0.33 -19.82
C GLY A 286 -8.71 -0.90 -18.93
N VAL A 287 -9.79 -1.66 -18.78
CA VAL A 287 -9.76 -2.99 -18.14
C VAL A 287 -10.46 -3.99 -19.04
N THR A 288 -9.78 -5.07 -19.39
CA THR A 288 -10.37 -6.18 -20.15
C THR A 288 -10.68 -7.33 -19.19
N VAL A 289 -11.92 -7.79 -19.18
CA VAL A 289 -12.37 -8.97 -18.42
C VAL A 289 -12.65 -10.08 -19.43
N GLN A 290 -12.04 -11.26 -19.23
CA GLN A 290 -12.18 -12.42 -20.11
C GLN A 290 -13.17 -13.45 -19.56
#